data_AF-G9KFL1-F1
#
_entry.id   AF-G9KFL1-F1
#
_cell.length_a   1.000
_cell.length_b   1.000
_cell.length_c   1.000
_cell.angle_alpha   90.00
_cell.angle_beta   90.00
_cell.angle_gamma   90.00
#
_symmetry.space_group_name_H-M   'P 1'
#
loop_
_entity.id
_entity.type
_entity.pdbx_description
1 polymer ?
#
loop_
_entity_poly.entity_id
_entity_poly.type
_entity_poly.pdbx_seq_one_letter_code
_entity_poly.pdbx_strand_id
1 'polypeptide(L)'
;IGALKDYYHFYHSRTIKRSVLSSRGTHSFISMEPKVEWIQQQVVKKRTKRDYDFSRAQPTYFNDPKWPSMWYMHCSDNTHPCQSDMNIEGAWKRGYTGKNIVVTILDDGIERTHPDLMQNYDALASCDVNGNDLDPMPRYDASNENK
;
A
#
# COMPACT_ATOMS: atom_id res chain seq x y z
N ILE A 1 21.84 -1.62 -16.67
CA ILE A 1 22.05 -3.02 -16.23
C ILE A 1 23.30 -2.97 -15.36
N GLY A 2 23.17 -3.27 -14.06
CA GLY A 2 24.24 -3.09 -13.07
C GLY A 2 25.37 -4.12 -13.19
N ALA A 3 25.96 -4.51 -12.07
CA ALA A 3 27.08 -5.46 -11.95
C ALA A 3 26.74 -6.94 -12.33
N LEU A 4 25.77 -7.17 -13.22
CA LEU A 4 25.38 -8.51 -13.66
C LEU A 4 26.40 -9.01 -14.71
N LYS A 5 27.11 -10.08 -14.36
CA LYS A 5 28.06 -10.76 -15.26
C LYS A 5 27.30 -11.40 -16.43
N ASP A 6 27.83 -11.26 -17.65
CA ASP A 6 27.26 -11.80 -18.90
C ASP A 6 25.95 -11.15 -19.38
N TYR A 7 25.57 -9.98 -18.83
CA TYR A 7 24.44 -9.17 -19.31
C TYR A 7 24.93 -7.87 -19.92
N TYR A 8 24.48 -7.57 -21.15
CA TYR A 8 24.93 -6.42 -21.90
C TYR A 8 23.76 -5.49 -22.25
N HIS A 9 23.98 -4.17 -22.16
CA HIS A 9 23.01 -3.17 -22.57
C HIS A 9 23.48 -2.47 -23.85
N PHE A 10 22.70 -2.59 -24.92
CA PHE A 10 23.00 -1.96 -26.19
C PHE A 10 22.16 -0.69 -26.36
N TYR A 11 22.81 0.41 -26.77
CA TYR A 11 22.15 1.67 -27.07
C TYR A 11 22.37 2.03 -28.55
N HIS A 12 21.30 2.38 -29.24
CA HIS A 12 21.36 2.80 -30.65
C HIS A 12 20.82 4.22 -30.79
N SER A 13 21.62 5.14 -31.31
CA SER A 13 21.31 6.58 -31.40
C SER A 13 20.04 6.91 -32.18
N ARG A 14 19.64 6.04 -33.12
CA ARG A 14 18.42 6.20 -33.93
C ARG A 14 17.16 5.58 -33.29
N THR A 15 17.27 5.01 -32.09
CA THR A 15 16.09 4.51 -31.35
C THR A 15 15.55 5.60 -30.43
N ILE A 16 14.23 5.83 -30.49
CA ILE A 16 13.57 6.84 -29.66
C ILE A 16 13.66 6.43 -28.20
N LYS A 17 14.29 7.29 -27.38
CA LYS A 17 14.30 7.11 -25.93
C LYS A 17 12.86 7.07 -25.41
N ARG A 18 12.55 6.06 -24.59
CA ARG A 18 11.24 5.88 -23.93
C ARG A 18 10.05 5.54 -24.85
N SER A 19 10.30 4.94 -26.02
CA SER A 19 9.21 4.44 -26.88
C SER A 19 8.37 3.35 -26.18
N VAL A 20 7.05 3.43 -26.32
CA VAL A 20 6.08 2.36 -25.97
C VAL A 20 5.89 1.35 -27.11
N LEU A 21 6.48 1.61 -28.27
CA LEU A 21 6.48 0.72 -29.43
C LEU A 21 7.84 0.04 -29.57
N SER A 22 7.82 -1.25 -29.90
CA SER A 22 9.01 -1.98 -30.31
C SER A 22 9.59 -1.34 -31.56
N SER A 23 10.90 -1.15 -31.59
CA SER A 23 11.59 -0.80 -32.83
C SER A 23 11.56 -2.02 -33.75
N ARG A 24 11.49 -1.80 -35.05
CA ARG A 24 11.65 -2.84 -36.07
C ARG A 24 12.99 -2.59 -36.76
N GLY A 25 13.88 -3.59 -36.82
CA GLY A 25 15.18 -3.41 -37.45
C GLY A 25 16.24 -4.42 -37.02
N THR A 26 17.50 -4.05 -37.24
CA THR A 26 18.73 -4.87 -37.27
C THR A 26 19.07 -5.66 -36.00
N HIS A 27 18.33 -5.49 -34.91
CA HIS A 27 18.55 -6.26 -33.67
C HIS A 27 18.07 -7.71 -33.77
N SER A 28 17.29 -8.06 -34.81
CA SER A 28 16.86 -9.44 -35.09
C SER A 28 18.03 -10.39 -35.42
N PHE A 29 19.15 -9.86 -35.91
CA PHE A 29 20.35 -10.67 -36.17
C PHE A 29 21.07 -11.06 -34.86
N ILE A 30 20.87 -10.32 -33.78
CA ILE A 30 21.51 -10.63 -32.49
C ILE A 30 20.91 -11.91 -31.90
N SER A 31 19.60 -12.14 -32.07
CA SER A 31 18.97 -13.41 -31.69
C SER A 31 19.43 -14.62 -32.51
N MET A 32 20.16 -14.42 -33.60
CA MET A 32 20.70 -15.51 -34.43
C MET A 32 22.15 -15.87 -34.07
N GLU A 33 22.80 -15.10 -33.20
CA GLU A 33 24.18 -15.37 -32.78
C GLU A 33 24.21 -16.58 -31.82
N PRO A 34 25.04 -17.62 -32.09
CA PRO A 34 25.04 -18.87 -31.29
C PRO A 34 25.29 -18.69 -29.80
N LYS A 35 25.92 -17.58 -29.40
CA LYS A 35 26.24 -17.27 -28.00
C LYS A 35 25.17 -16.42 -27.30
N VAL A 36 24.11 -16.03 -27.99
CA VAL A 36 23.02 -15.22 -27.42
C VAL A 36 21.87 -16.14 -27.05
N GLU A 37 21.66 -16.34 -25.74
CA GLU A 37 20.54 -17.16 -25.25
C GLU A 37 19.19 -16.47 -25.46
N TRP A 38 19.12 -15.15 -25.21
CA TRP A 38 17.92 -14.36 -25.43
C TRP A 38 18.26 -12.88 -25.60
N ILE A 39 17.37 -12.17 -26.28
CA ILE A 39 17.43 -10.71 -26.41
C ILE A 39 16.02 -10.15 -26.22
N GLN A 40 15.91 -9.04 -25.49
CA GLN A 40 14.66 -8.33 -25.33
C GLN A 40 14.88 -6.83 -25.51
N GLN A 41 14.13 -6.22 -26.43
CA GLN A 41 14.07 -4.77 -26.51
C GLN A 41 13.34 -4.22 -25.28
N GLN A 42 13.99 -3.28 -24.58
CA GLN A 42 13.31 -2.54 -23.52
C GLN A 42 12.34 -1.53 -24.14
N VAL A 43 11.04 -1.79 -23.95
CA VAL A 43 9.95 -0.90 -24.34
C VAL A 43 9.34 -0.34 -23.07
N VAL A 44 9.03 0.95 -23.07
CA VAL A 44 8.33 1.57 -21.93
C VAL A 44 6.98 0.92 -21.80
N LYS A 45 6.72 0.30 -20.65
CA LYS A 45 5.41 -0.24 -20.33
C LYS A 45 4.46 0.92 -20.02
N LYS A 46 3.29 0.96 -20.67
CA LYS A 46 2.22 1.88 -20.29
C LYS A 46 1.82 1.57 -18.84
N ARG A 47 2.00 2.54 -17.95
CA ARG A 47 1.49 2.43 -16.58
C ARG A 47 0.00 2.75 -16.63
N THR A 48 -0.81 1.73 -16.40
CA THR A 48 -2.22 1.92 -16.09
C THR A 48 -2.36 1.79 -14.59
N LYS A 49 -3.03 2.74 -13.94
CA LYS A 49 -3.43 2.56 -12.53
C LYS A 49 -4.29 1.29 -12.50
N ARG A 50 -4.00 0.38 -11.56
CA ARG A 50 -4.83 -0.82 -11.35
C ARG A 50 -6.10 -0.36 -10.62
N ASP A 51 -6.90 0.43 -11.32
CA ASP A 51 -8.14 0.95 -10.77
C ASP A 51 -9.07 -0.21 -10.47
N TYR A 52 -9.74 -0.10 -9.33
CA TYR A 52 -10.68 -1.09 -8.87
C TYR A 52 -11.98 -0.94 -9.66
N ASP A 53 -12.47 -2.03 -10.23
CA ASP A 53 -13.76 -2.07 -10.92
C ASP A 53 -14.88 -2.04 -9.88
N PHE A 54 -15.44 -0.85 -9.67
CA PHE A 54 -16.56 -0.62 -8.75
C PHE A 54 -17.83 -1.40 -9.13
N SER A 55 -17.96 -1.92 -10.35
CA SER A 55 -19.14 -2.69 -10.78
C SER A 55 -19.25 -4.08 -10.12
N ARG A 56 -18.16 -4.58 -9.52
CA ARG A 56 -18.12 -5.88 -8.81
C ARG A 56 -18.10 -5.72 -7.29
N ALA A 57 -18.23 -4.51 -6.79
CA ALA A 57 -18.17 -4.20 -5.37
C ALA A 57 -19.50 -4.50 -4.69
N GLN A 58 -19.51 -5.44 -3.75
CA GLN A 58 -20.63 -5.55 -2.80
C GLN A 58 -20.61 -4.34 -1.86
N PRO A 59 -21.78 -3.78 -1.50
CA PRO A 59 -21.86 -2.73 -0.49
C PRO A 59 -21.38 -3.29 0.85
N THR A 60 -20.36 -2.68 1.43
CA THR A 60 -19.98 -2.94 2.82
C THR A 60 -20.91 -2.12 3.72
N TYR A 61 -21.83 -2.80 4.42
CA TYR A 61 -22.68 -2.15 5.40
C TYR A 61 -21.93 -1.98 6.73
N PHE A 62 -21.72 -0.74 7.14
CA PHE A 62 -21.16 -0.39 8.45
C PHE A 62 -22.28 0.22 9.30
N ASN A 63 -22.48 -0.32 10.49
CA ASN A 63 -23.44 0.18 11.49
C ASN A 63 -22.80 1.15 12.49
N ASP A 64 -21.55 1.57 12.25
CA ASP A 64 -20.85 2.53 13.09
C ASP A 64 -21.51 3.92 12.98
N PRO A 65 -21.95 4.54 14.10
CA PRO A 65 -22.65 5.83 14.05
C PRO A 65 -21.80 6.99 13.52
N LYS A 66 -20.47 6.89 13.62
CA LYS A 66 -19.52 7.90 13.15
C LYS A 66 -19.04 7.64 11.74
N TRP A 67 -19.37 6.48 11.14
CA TRP A 67 -19.03 6.16 9.77
C TRP A 67 -19.30 7.32 8.81
N PRO A 68 -20.49 7.95 8.75
CA PRO A 68 -20.75 9.05 7.82
C PRO A 68 -19.79 10.25 7.93
N SER A 69 -19.13 10.43 9.08
CA SER A 69 -18.16 11.50 9.33
C SER A 69 -16.70 11.13 8.98
N MET A 70 -16.42 9.86 8.69
CA MET A 70 -15.07 9.36 8.35
C MET A 70 -14.72 9.62 6.87
N TRP A 71 -14.68 10.89 6.48
CA TRP A 71 -14.43 11.37 5.11
C TRP A 71 -13.14 10.83 4.47
N TYR A 72 -12.18 10.40 5.30
CA TYR A 72 -10.89 9.86 4.88
C TYR A 72 -10.96 8.35 4.52
N MET A 73 -11.99 7.63 4.98
CA MET A 73 -12.18 6.19 4.76
C MET A 73 -13.05 5.88 3.54
N HIS A 74 -14.18 6.59 3.43
CA HIS A 74 -15.18 6.43 2.36
C HIS A 74 -15.63 7.79 1.84
N CYS A 75 -16.30 7.80 0.69
CA CYS A 75 -16.87 9.01 0.12
C CYS A 75 -18.39 8.86 -0.01
N SER A 76 -19.14 9.72 0.69
CA SER A 76 -20.61 9.69 0.72
C SER A 76 -21.29 10.43 -0.43
N ASP A 77 -20.57 11.27 -1.18
CA ASP A 77 -21.20 12.28 -2.04
C ASP A 77 -20.84 12.12 -3.51
N ASN A 78 -21.87 11.99 -4.36
CA ASN A 78 -21.80 11.88 -5.82
C ASN A 78 -21.32 13.16 -6.56
N THR A 79 -20.79 14.16 -5.85
CA THR A 79 -20.51 15.51 -6.38
C THR A 79 -19.09 15.70 -6.90
N HIS A 80 -18.15 14.80 -6.58
CA HIS A 80 -16.80 14.80 -7.12
C HIS A 80 -16.38 13.40 -7.56
N PRO A 81 -15.36 13.23 -8.44
CA PRO A 81 -14.80 11.92 -8.75
C PRO A 81 -14.22 11.31 -7.46
N CYS A 82 -15.04 10.56 -6.74
CA CYS A 82 -14.76 9.93 -5.46
C CYS A 82 -13.51 9.04 -5.55
N GLN A 83 -12.38 9.59 -5.15
CA GLN A 83 -11.26 8.80 -4.67
C GLN A 83 -10.87 9.43 -3.34
N SER A 84 -11.23 8.80 -2.21
CA SER A 84 -10.43 9.03 -1.01
C SER A 84 -9.00 8.68 -1.40
N ASP A 85 -8.04 9.55 -1.12
CA ASP A 85 -6.65 9.34 -1.56
C ASP A 85 -6.10 7.99 -1.10
N MET A 86 -6.64 7.45 0.01
CA MET A 86 -6.27 6.17 0.60
C MET A 86 -6.98 4.95 -0.02
N ASN A 87 -8.16 5.10 -0.64
CA ASN A 87 -8.95 4.03 -1.28
C ASN A 87 -9.14 2.79 -0.37
N ILE A 88 -9.51 3.02 0.89
CA ILE A 88 -9.57 1.98 1.93
C ILE A 88 -10.66 0.96 1.65
N GLU A 89 -11.85 1.42 1.23
CA GLU A 89 -12.93 0.52 0.79
C GLU A 89 -12.49 -0.42 -0.35
N GLY A 90 -11.65 0.06 -1.27
CA GLY A 90 -11.10 -0.75 -2.36
C GLY A 90 -10.21 -1.89 -1.87
N ALA A 91 -9.47 -1.69 -0.77
CA ALA A 91 -8.68 -2.73 -0.12
C ALA A 91 -9.58 -3.74 0.62
N TRP A 92 -10.57 -3.25 1.36
CA TRP A 92 -11.54 -4.07 2.10
C TRP A 92 -12.39 -4.94 1.18
N LYS A 93 -12.86 -4.39 0.05
CA LYS A 93 -13.59 -5.15 -0.98
C LYS A 93 -12.75 -6.23 -1.67
N ARG A 94 -11.42 -6.17 -1.55
CA ARG A 94 -10.48 -7.23 -1.95
C ARG A 94 -10.17 -8.22 -0.82
N GLY A 95 -10.77 -8.06 0.35
CA GLY A 95 -10.59 -8.92 1.52
C GLY A 95 -9.41 -8.53 2.42
N TYR A 96 -8.74 -7.40 2.17
CA TYR A 96 -7.59 -6.97 2.97
C TYR A 96 -8.04 -6.03 4.09
N THR A 97 -8.24 -6.56 5.30
CA THR A 97 -8.73 -5.79 6.45
C THR A 97 -7.68 -5.52 7.54
N GLY A 98 -6.49 -6.11 7.42
CA GLY A 98 -5.48 -6.11 8.49
C GLY A 98 -5.62 -7.28 9.48
N LYS A 99 -6.53 -8.24 9.23
CA LYS A 99 -6.64 -9.45 10.05
C LYS A 99 -5.29 -10.18 10.15
N ASN A 100 -4.92 -10.59 11.36
CA ASN A 100 -3.64 -11.22 11.72
C ASN A 100 -2.40 -10.32 11.56
N ILE A 101 -2.58 -9.01 11.42
CA ILE A 101 -1.50 -8.03 11.51
C ILE A 101 -1.53 -7.42 12.91
N VAL A 102 -0.37 -7.36 13.54
CA VAL A 102 -0.17 -6.71 14.85
C VAL A 102 0.50 -5.36 14.62
N VAL A 103 -0.05 -4.32 15.24
CA VAL A 103 0.46 -2.94 15.15
C VAL A 103 0.69 -2.43 16.57
N THR A 104 1.87 -1.87 16.82
CA THR A 104 2.20 -1.19 18.08
C THR A 104 2.21 0.31 17.87
N ILE A 105 1.55 1.04 18.77
CA ILE A 105 1.53 2.50 18.81
C ILE A 105 2.51 2.95 19.90
N LEU A 106 3.45 3.83 19.56
CA LEU A 106 4.41 4.42 20.51
C LEU A 106 3.96 5.84 20.83
N ASP A 107 3.23 6.00 21.94
CA ASP A 107 2.59 7.27 22.33
C ASP A 107 2.43 7.36 23.87
N ASP A 108 1.41 8.06 24.36
CA ASP A 108 1.06 8.27 25.78
C ASP A 108 0.21 7.18 26.45
N GLY A 109 -0.05 6.11 25.72
CA GLY A 109 -0.76 4.93 26.21
C GLY A 109 -1.88 4.52 25.27
N ILE A 110 -2.60 3.47 25.65
CA ILE A 110 -3.79 3.00 24.94
C ILE A 110 -4.84 2.57 25.95
N GLU A 111 -6.05 3.12 25.83
CA GLU A 111 -7.18 2.72 26.66
C GLU A 111 -7.70 1.35 26.22
N ARG A 112 -7.06 0.28 26.72
CA ARG A 112 -7.35 -1.11 26.33
C ARG A 112 -8.79 -1.56 26.62
N THR A 113 -9.54 -0.84 27.46
CA THR A 113 -10.95 -1.11 27.77
C THR A 113 -11.94 -0.32 26.92
N HIS A 114 -11.48 0.54 25.99
CA HIS A 114 -12.37 1.27 25.09
C HIS A 114 -13.17 0.29 24.22
N PRO A 115 -14.50 0.46 24.05
CA PRO A 115 -15.34 -0.50 23.32
C PRO A 115 -14.88 -0.76 21.87
N ASP A 116 -14.37 0.27 21.18
CA ASP A 116 -13.86 0.14 19.81
C ASP A 116 -12.45 -0.48 19.71
N LEU A 117 -11.74 -0.63 20.84
CA LEU A 117 -10.38 -1.16 20.88
C LEU A 117 -10.28 -2.53 21.55
N MET A 118 -11.08 -2.81 22.59
CA MET A 118 -10.89 -3.96 23.47
C MET A 118 -10.88 -5.31 22.75
N GLN A 119 -11.63 -5.42 21.65
CA GLN A 119 -11.74 -6.67 20.87
C GLN A 119 -10.48 -6.93 20.03
N ASN A 120 -9.73 -5.89 19.68
CA ASN A 120 -8.54 -5.95 18.84
C ASN A 120 -7.24 -5.64 19.61
N TYR A 121 -7.33 -5.44 20.93
CA TYR A 121 -6.17 -5.16 21.78
C TYR A 121 -5.27 -6.40 21.90
N ASP A 122 -3.96 -6.19 21.78
CA ASP A 122 -2.94 -7.21 21.98
C ASP A 122 -1.98 -6.78 23.10
N ALA A 123 -2.02 -7.51 24.22
CA ALA A 123 -1.17 -7.27 25.38
C ALA A 123 0.32 -7.56 25.07
N LEU A 124 0.63 -8.48 24.14
CA LEU A 124 2.00 -8.78 23.76
C LEU A 124 2.61 -7.67 22.89
N ALA A 125 1.78 -6.86 22.27
CA ALA A 125 2.16 -5.70 21.48
C ALA A 125 2.22 -4.39 22.30
N SER A 126 2.04 -4.48 23.62
CA SER A 126 1.85 -3.34 24.52
C SER A 126 2.77 -3.39 25.73
N CYS A 127 3.21 -2.23 26.22
CA CYS A 127 4.05 -2.07 27.40
C CYS A 127 4.00 -0.59 27.86
N ASP A 128 3.98 -0.32 29.16
CA ASP A 128 4.27 1.01 29.71
C ASP A 128 5.77 1.10 30.02
N VAL A 129 6.52 1.74 29.11
CA VAL A 129 7.97 1.94 29.29
C VAL A 129 8.27 2.96 30.39
N ASN A 130 7.37 3.90 30.64
CA ASN A 130 7.55 4.95 31.64
C ASN A 130 7.30 4.40 33.06
N GLY A 131 6.23 3.61 33.23
CA GLY A 131 5.93 2.88 34.47
C GLY A 131 6.76 1.61 34.68
N ASN A 132 7.44 1.14 33.63
CA ASN A 132 8.18 -0.11 33.60
C ASN A 132 7.29 -1.31 33.98
N ASP A 133 6.09 -1.36 33.40
CA ASP A 133 5.13 -2.44 33.56
C ASP A 133 4.43 -2.78 32.21
N LEU A 134 3.52 -3.76 32.23
CA LEU A 134 2.85 -4.25 31.03
C LEU A 134 1.48 -3.60 30.78
N ASP A 135 1.03 -2.66 31.62
CA ASP A 135 -0.27 -2.01 31.50
C ASP A 135 -0.14 -0.65 30.81
N PRO A 136 -0.42 -0.54 29.50
CA PRO A 136 -0.24 0.70 28.76
C PRO A 136 -1.38 1.72 29.01
N MET A 137 -2.13 1.59 30.10
CA MET A 137 -3.28 2.45 30.38
C MET A 137 -2.84 3.92 30.54
N PRO A 138 -3.47 4.86 29.83
CA PRO A 138 -3.16 6.28 29.97
C PRO A 138 -3.38 6.77 31.40
N ARG A 139 -2.55 7.72 31.83
CA ARG A 139 -2.70 8.39 33.12
C ARG A 139 -3.45 9.70 32.93
N TYR A 140 -4.63 9.81 33.53
CA TYR A 140 -5.44 11.03 33.52
C TYR A 140 -5.01 11.97 34.66
N ASP A 141 -3.75 12.41 34.63
CA ASP A 141 -3.29 13.46 35.54
C ASP A 141 -3.46 14.86 34.93
N ALA A 142 -3.49 15.88 35.77
CA ALA A 142 -3.69 17.26 35.33
C ALA A 142 -2.49 17.83 34.55
N SER A 143 -1.35 17.13 34.53
CA SER A 143 -0.15 17.58 33.82
C SER A 143 -0.16 17.24 32.33
N ASN A 144 -1.00 16.30 31.87
CA ASN A 144 -0.93 15.75 30.50
C ASN A 144 0.51 15.35 30.13
N GLU A 145 1.31 14.96 31.12
CA GLU A 145 2.72 14.59 30.91
C GLU A 145 2.84 13.08 30.88
N ASN A 146 3.56 12.59 29.88
CA ASN A 146 3.87 11.19 29.72
C ASN A 146 5.09 10.86 30.61
N LYS A 147 4.86 10.66 31.92
CA LYS A 147 5.88 10.44 32.96
C LYS A 147 6.14 8.98 33.27
#